data_AF-A0A0F9NZ41-F1
#
_entry.id   AF-A0A0F9NZ41-F1
#
_cell.length_a   1.000
_cell.length_b   1.000
_cell.length_c   1.000
_cell.angle_alpha   90.00
_cell.angle_beta   90.00
_cell.angle_gamma   90.00
#
_symmetry.space_group_name_H-M   'P 1'
#
loop_
_entity.id
_entity.type
_entity.pdbx_description
1 polymer ?
#
loop_
_entity_poly.entity_id
_entity_poly.type
_entity_poly.pdbx_seq_one_letter_code
_entity_poly.pdbx_strand_id
1 'polypeptide(L)'
;MKYIELSIDKIVKFDENGFSLPDCPVCDKAEFRVLFVSEGNTELYCKNDEVIFRRDNQGKITVDFAIYAKMNSNYIDDQAKRLRVLFNKGLITYDDLLGYLKFGSGENV
;
A
#
# COMPACT_ATOMS: atom_id res chain seq x y z
N MET A 1 -9.10 -9.88 -5.30
CA MET A 1 -8.22 -8.86 -4.70
C MET A 1 -6.81 -9.45 -4.58
N LYS A 2 -5.77 -8.65 -4.84
CA LYS A 2 -4.36 -8.99 -4.57
C LYS A 2 -3.77 -7.92 -3.66
N TYR A 3 -2.74 -8.27 -2.91
CA TYR A 3 -1.95 -7.32 -2.11
C TYR A 3 -0.55 -7.22 -2.70
N ILE A 4 -0.03 -5.99 -2.73
CA ILE A 4 1.38 -5.73 -2.94
C ILE A 4 2.00 -5.49 -1.58
N GLU A 5 2.94 -6.35 -1.16
CA GLU A 5 3.77 -6.06 0.01
C GLU A 5 4.83 -5.03 -0.40
N LEU A 6 4.84 -3.89 0.29
CA LEU A 6 5.76 -2.79 0.06
C LEU A 6 6.85 -2.80 1.14
N SER A 7 8.08 -2.55 0.72
CA SER A 7 9.26 -2.55 1.58
C SER A 7 9.19 -1.41 2.61
N ILE A 8 9.10 -1.74 3.90
CA ILE A 8 8.94 -0.74 4.97
C ILE A 8 10.14 0.23 5.06
N ASP A 9 11.35 -0.26 4.83
CA ASP A 9 12.60 0.51 4.78
C ASP A 9 12.63 1.57 3.68
N LYS A 10 11.86 1.37 2.61
CA LYS A 10 11.72 2.36 1.53
C LYS A 10 10.63 3.41 1.82
N ILE A 11 9.74 3.15 2.78
CA ILE A 11 8.56 3.96 3.07
C ILE A 11 8.77 4.78 4.34
N VAL A 12 9.30 4.14 5.38
CA VAL A 12 9.48 4.73 6.70
C VAL A 12 10.90 5.22 6.82
N LYS A 13 11.05 6.54 6.98
CA LYS A 13 12.33 7.16 7.36
C LYS A 13 12.31 7.41 8.85
N PHE A 14 13.22 6.76 9.56
CA PHE A 14 13.45 7.02 10.98
C PHE A 14 14.34 8.25 11.14
N ASP A 15 13.98 9.14 12.06
CA ASP A 15 14.86 10.23 12.47
C ASP A 15 15.96 9.74 13.44
N GLU A 16 16.86 10.64 13.81
CA GLU A 16 17.95 10.40 14.76
C GLU A 16 17.48 9.95 16.16
N ASN A 17 16.21 10.18 16.48
CA ASN A 17 15.57 9.81 17.75
C ASN A 17 14.72 8.53 17.63
N GLY A 18 14.70 7.89 16.46
CA GLY A 18 13.89 6.69 16.20
C GLY A 18 12.40 6.97 16.08
N PHE A 19 11.97 8.24 15.98
CA PHE A 19 10.60 8.61 15.70
C PHE A 19 10.38 8.65 14.19
N SER A 20 9.33 7.96 13.73
CA SER A 20 8.83 8.10 12.37
C SER A 20 7.31 7.98 12.38
N LEU A 21 6.64 8.99 11.86
CA LEU A 21 5.28 8.84 11.38
C LEU A 21 5.37 8.42 9.91
N PRO A 22 4.83 7.26 9.51
CA PRO A 22 4.85 6.88 8.11
C PRO A 22 3.97 7.84 7.31
N ASP A 23 4.48 8.35 6.20
CA ASP A 23 3.64 8.96 5.17
C ASP A 23 3.05 7.84 4.29
N CYS A 24 1.84 8.07 3.76
CA CYS A 24 1.30 7.17 2.76
C CYS A 24 2.20 7.17 1.51
N PRO A 25 2.71 6.01 1.06
CA PRO A 25 3.59 5.93 -0.10
C PRO A 25 2.91 6.37 -1.41
N VAL A 26 1.59 6.56 -1.40
CA VAL A 26 0.82 7.01 -2.57
C VAL A 26 0.51 8.51 -2.50
N CYS A 27 -0.25 8.99 -1.51
CA CYS A 27 -0.60 10.41 -1.41
C CYS A 27 0.37 11.30 -0.61
N ASP A 28 1.42 10.74 -0.01
CA ASP A 28 2.39 11.48 0.82
C ASP A 28 1.75 12.24 1.99
N LYS A 29 0.60 11.74 2.49
CA LYS A 29 -0.08 12.28 3.68
C LYS A 29 0.06 11.33 4.86
N ALA A 30 0.28 11.90 6.05
CA ALA A 30 0.24 11.20 7.35
C ALA A 30 -1.19 11.00 7.90
N GLU A 31 -2.22 10.98 7.03
CA GLU A 31 -3.62 10.86 7.44
C GLU A 31 -4.06 9.39 7.50
N PHE A 32 -3.80 8.74 8.63
CA PHE A 32 -4.16 7.34 8.86
C PHE A 32 -5.30 7.18 9.87
N ARG A 33 -6.17 6.19 9.62
CA ARG A 33 -7.12 5.69 10.61
C ARG A 33 -6.53 4.46 11.27
N VAL A 34 -6.51 4.47 12.60
CA VAL A 34 -6.09 3.33 13.42
C VAL A 34 -7.27 2.38 13.59
N LEU A 35 -7.08 1.11 13.27
CA LEU A 35 -8.03 0.02 13.49
C LEU A 35 -7.38 -1.01 14.42
N PHE A 36 -8.03 -1.31 15.54
CA PHE A 36 -7.63 -2.40 16.43
C PHE A 36 -8.40 -3.66 16.01
N VAL A 37 -7.68 -4.64 15.46
CA VAL A 37 -8.31 -5.77 14.76
C VAL A 37 -8.45 -7.00 15.66
N SER A 38 -7.45 -7.31 16.49
CA SER A 38 -7.47 -8.41 17.48
C SER A 38 -6.19 -8.40 18.35
N GLU A 39 -6.07 -9.29 19.33
CA GLU A 39 -4.95 -9.47 20.29
C GLU A 39 -3.57 -9.01 19.79
N GLY A 40 -3.22 -7.74 20.04
CA GLY A 40 -1.92 -7.15 19.68
C GLY A 40 -1.74 -6.75 18.21
N ASN A 41 -2.72 -7.02 17.34
CA ASN A 41 -2.70 -6.62 15.93
C ASN A 41 -3.29 -5.21 15.76
N THR A 42 -2.54 -4.33 15.09
CA THR A 42 -2.98 -2.97 14.76
C THR A 42 -2.85 -2.73 13.27
N GLU A 43 -3.86 -2.11 12.66
CA GLU A 43 -3.80 -1.67 11.27
C GLU A 43 -3.90 -0.14 11.18
N LEU A 44 -3.06 0.47 10.35
CA LEU A 44 -3.17 1.87 9.93
C LEU A 44 -3.65 1.90 8.49
N TYR A 45 -4.86 2.40 8.26
CA TYR A 45 -5.47 2.50 6.94
C TYR A 45 -5.37 3.93 6.41
N CYS A 46 -4.75 4.11 5.24
CA CYS A 46 -4.80 5.39 4.52
C CYS A 46 -6.14 5.53 3.81
N LYS A 47 -6.92 6.54 4.18
CA LYS A 47 -8.28 6.76 3.64
C LYS A 47 -8.29 6.99 2.13
N ASN A 48 -7.21 7.54 1.57
CA ASN A 48 -7.20 8.04 0.20
C ASN A 48 -6.75 6.99 -0.81
N ASP A 49 -5.91 6.04 -0.41
CA ASP A 49 -5.16 5.20 -1.36
C ASP A 49 -5.08 3.72 -1.00
N GLU A 50 -5.90 3.24 -0.05
CA GLU A 50 -6.01 1.80 0.23
C GLU A 50 -4.68 1.14 0.65
N VAL A 51 -3.76 1.95 1.16
CA VAL A 51 -2.53 1.48 1.81
C VAL A 51 -2.84 1.12 3.26
N ILE A 52 -2.35 -0.03 3.68
CA ILE A 52 -2.52 -0.60 5.02
C ILE A 52 -1.15 -0.87 5.62
N PHE A 53 -0.86 -0.31 6.78
CA PHE A 53 0.27 -0.75 7.61
C PHE A 53 -0.28 -1.70 8.64
N ARG A 54 0.20 -2.94 8.69
CA ARG A 54 -0.21 -3.93 9.69
C ARG A 54 0.94 -4.17 10.64
N ARG A 55 0.68 -4.06 11.93
CA ARG A 55 1.58 -4.53 12.98
C ARG A 55 0.97 -5.79 13.58
N ASP A 56 1.70 -6.89 13.54
CA ASP A 56 1.27 -8.13 14.18
C ASP A 56 1.60 -8.15 15.68
N ASN A 57 1.12 -9.18 16.38
CA ASN A 57 1.35 -9.38 17.81
C ASN A 57 2.82 -9.67 18.19
N GLN A 58 3.68 -9.98 17.22
CA GLN A 58 5.14 -10.13 17.40
C GLN A 58 5.88 -8.81 17.14
N GLY A 59 5.16 -7.77 16.71
CA GLY A 59 5.71 -6.45 16.40
C GLY A 59 6.27 -6.32 14.98
N LYS A 60 6.11 -7.33 14.12
CA LYS A 60 6.47 -7.22 12.70
C LYS A 60 5.49 -6.27 12.02
N ILE A 61 6.03 -5.37 11.20
CA ILE A 61 5.22 -4.44 10.41
C ILE A 61 5.28 -4.86 8.95
N THR A 62 4.12 -4.99 8.31
CA THR A 62 3.97 -5.11 6.85
C THR A 62 3.24 -3.90 6.31
N VAL A 63 3.54 -3.53 5.07
CA VAL A 63 2.84 -2.45 4.36
C VAL A 63 2.25 -3.04 3.11
N ASP A 64 0.94 -2.94 2.96
CA ASP A 64 0.20 -3.60 1.90
C ASP A 64 -0.59 -2.56 1.10
N PHE A 65 -0.55 -2.68 -0.23
CA PHE A 65 -1.44 -1.95 -1.14
C PHE A 65 -2.43 -2.93 -1.77
N ALA A 66 -3.73 -2.69 -1.60
CA ALA A 66 -4.78 -3.54 -2.15
C ALA A 66 -5.07 -3.23 -3.62
N ILE A 67 -5.25 -4.28 -4.42
CA ILE A 67 -5.69 -4.19 -5.82
C ILE A 67 -6.91 -5.07 -6.03
N TYR A 68 -7.90 -4.53 -6.71
CA TYR A 68 -9.14 -5.20 -7.05
C TYR A 68 -9.25 -5.35 -8.57
N ALA A 69 -9.67 -6.54 -8.99
CA ALA A 69 -9.93 -6.86 -10.39
C ALA A 69 -11.39 -6.53 -10.75
N LYS A 70 -11.64 -6.19 -12.02
CA LYS A 70 -13.00 -6.09 -12.59
C LYS A 70 -13.93 -5.11 -11.86
N MET A 71 -13.38 -4.01 -11.37
CA MET A 71 -14.13 -2.88 -10.82
C MET A 71 -14.62 -1.96 -11.96
N ASN A 72 -15.39 -0.92 -11.65
CA ASN A 72 -15.80 0.08 -12.64
C ASN A 72 -14.58 0.82 -13.25
N SER A 73 -14.77 1.45 -14.41
CA SER A 73 -13.68 2.11 -15.17
C SER A 73 -12.93 3.17 -14.37
N ASN A 74 -13.66 4.00 -13.61
CA ASN A 74 -13.05 5.07 -12.80
C ASN A 74 -12.10 4.51 -11.75
N TYR A 75 -12.49 3.41 -11.11
CA TYR A 75 -11.66 2.76 -10.11
C TYR A 75 -10.42 2.09 -10.72
N ILE A 76 -10.53 1.52 -11.93
CA ILE A 76 -9.38 0.98 -12.66
C ILE A 76 -8.37 2.09 -12.97
N ASP A 77 -8.84 3.25 -13.44
CA ASP A 77 -7.98 4.40 -13.73
C ASP A 77 -7.27 4.92 -12.47
N ASP A 78 -7.98 4.99 -11.34
CA ASP A 78 -7.39 5.44 -10.08
C ASP A 78 -6.36 4.43 -9.54
N GLN A 79 -6.64 3.13 -9.58
CA GLN A 79 -5.64 2.12 -9.24
C GLN A 79 -4.41 2.22 -10.14
N ALA A 80 -4.59 2.44 -11.45
CA ALA A 80 -3.48 2.59 -12.38
C ALA A 80 -2.61 3.82 -12.06
N LYS A 81 -3.22 4.94 -11.66
CA LYS A 81 -2.48 6.12 -11.18
C LYS A 81 -1.66 5.79 -9.95
N ARG A 82 -2.25 5.13 -8.95
CA ARG A 82 -1.56 4.75 -7.70
C ARG A 82 -0.41 3.78 -7.95
N LEU A 83 -0.61 2.78 -8.81
CA LEU A 83 0.44 1.84 -9.23
C LEU A 83 1.62 2.56 -9.90
N ARG A 84 1.36 3.56 -10.75
CA ARG A 84 2.42 4.39 -11.35
C ARG A 84 3.18 5.19 -10.30
N VAL A 85 2.51 5.70 -9.26
CA VAL A 85 3.18 6.38 -8.14
C VAL A 85 4.13 5.43 -7.41
N LEU A 86 3.66 4.22 -7.07
CA LEU A 86 4.48 3.21 -6.41
C LEU A 86 5.70 2.81 -7.26
N PHE A 87 5.53 2.67 -8.58
CA PHE A 87 6.61 2.39 -9.51
C PHE A 87 7.63 3.54 -9.57
N ASN A 88 7.15 4.78 -9.73
CA ASN A 88 8.02 5.95 -9.80
C ASN A 88 8.83 6.17 -8.50
N LYS A 89 8.31 5.73 -7.36
CA LYS A 89 8.99 5.74 -6.07
C LYS A 89 9.92 4.54 -5.85
N GLY A 90 10.02 3.61 -6.81
CA GLY A 90 10.86 2.42 -6.72
C GLY A 90 10.38 1.41 -5.67
N LEU A 91 9.09 1.45 -5.31
CA LEU A 91 8.46 0.54 -4.35
C LEU A 91 8.01 -0.77 -5.00
N ILE A 92 7.76 -0.75 -6.31
CA ILE A 92 7.45 -1.93 -7.12
C ILE A 92 8.30 -1.93 -8.38
N THR A 93 8.53 -3.11 -8.97
CA THR A 93 9.25 -3.23 -10.24
C THR A 93 8.37 -2.92 -11.44
N TYR A 94 8.98 -2.83 -12.63
CA TYR A 94 8.22 -2.69 -13.87
C TYR A 94 7.35 -3.92 -14.17
N ASP A 95 7.87 -5.12 -13.88
CA ASP A 95 7.14 -6.38 -14.06
C ASP A 95 5.95 -6.47 -13.10
N ASP A 96 6.12 -6.02 -11.85
CA ASP A 96 5.02 -5.88 -10.89
C ASP A 96 3.94 -4.93 -11.43
N LEU A 97 4.33 -3.74 -11.89
CA LEU A 97 3.42 -2.76 -12.46
C LEU A 97 2.57 -3.37 -13.59
N LEU A 98 3.21 -4.03 -14.55
CA LEU A 98 2.50 -4.68 -15.66
C LEU A 98 1.59 -5.81 -15.19
N GLY A 99 2.08 -6.68 -14.29
CA GLY A 99 1.31 -7.80 -13.77
C GLY A 99 0.05 -7.35 -13.01
N TYR A 100 0.18 -6.29 -12.23
CA TYR A 100 -0.93 -5.73 -11.46
C TYR A 100 -1.93 -4.93 -12.31
N LEU A 101 -1.46 -4.21 -13.34
CA LEU A 101 -2.36 -3.54 -14.30
C LEU A 101 -3.22 -4.56 -15.07
N LYS A 102 -2.61 -5.66 -15.53
CA LYS A 102 -3.35 -6.77 -16.18
C LYS A 102 -4.39 -7.39 -15.24
N PHE A 103 -4.00 -7.65 -14.00
CA PHE A 103 -4.93 -8.15 -13.00
C PHE A 103 -6.10 -7.18 -12.75
N GLY A 104 -5.81 -5.88 -12.63
CA GLY A 104 -6.80 -4.83 -12.41
C GLY A 104 -7.80 -4.68 -13.56
N SER A 105 -7.32 -4.76 -14.82
CA SER A 105 -8.16 -4.71 -16.02
C SER A 105 -9.04 -5.95 -16.20
N GLY A 106 -8.78 -7.01 -15.41
CA GLY A 106 -9.51 -8.28 -15.53
C GLY A 106 -9.10 -9.09 -16.76
N GLU A 107 -7.98 -8.72 -17.40
CA GLU A 107 -7.31 -9.56 -18.39
C GLU A 107 -6.77 -10.80 -17.67
N ASN A 108 -7.26 -11.98 -18.06
CA ASN A 108 -6.79 -13.24 -17.50
C ASN A 108 -5.28 -13.37 -17.74
N VAL A 109 -4.53 -13.60 -16.67
CA VAL A 109 -3.18 -14.21 -16.72
C VAL A 109 -3.36 -15.71 -16.72
#